data_AF-A0A162JG65-F1
#
_entry.id   AF-A0A162JG65-F1
#
_cell.length_a   1.000
_cell.length_b   1.000
_cell.length_c   1.000
_cell.angle_alpha   90.00
_cell.angle_beta   90.00
_cell.angle_gamma   90.00
#
_symmetry.space_group_name_H-M   'P 1'
#
loop_
_entity.id
_entity.type
_entity.pdbx_description
1 polymer ?
#
loop_
_entity_poly.entity_id
_entity_poly.type
_entity_poly.pdbx_seq_one_letter_code
_entity_poly.pdbx_strand_id
1 'polypeptide(L)'
;MEEWKQGTFAIMPNDEDIHTANERRLGEVIGKDTAGKLHTGRSRNEQVVCDMRMWLRDRIREIDSQLVAFLQVLTKRAEAEM
;
A
#
# COMPACT_ATOMS: atom_id res chain seq x y z
N MET A 1 -4.17 -9.84 5.14
CA MET A 1 -3.65 -9.68 3.77
C MET A 1 -4.42 -10.51 2.76
N GLU A 2 -4.75 -11.77 3.07
CA GLU A 2 -5.52 -12.61 2.13
C GLU A 2 -6.89 -12.01 1.79
N GLU A 3 -7.61 -11.47 2.77
CA GLU A 3 -8.89 -10.79 2.55
C GLU A 3 -8.76 -9.57 1.61
N TRP A 4 -7.68 -8.79 1.75
CA TRP A 4 -7.38 -7.66 0.85
C TRP A 4 -7.06 -8.14 -0.57
N LYS A 5 -6.24 -9.19 -0.70
CA LYS A 5 -5.86 -9.75 -2.01
C LYS A 5 -7.05 -10.34 -2.77
N GLN A 6 -7.97 -10.97 -2.04
CA GLN A 6 -9.17 -11.60 -2.61
C GLN A 6 -10.33 -10.60 -2.78
N GLY A 7 -10.19 -9.36 -2.31
CA GLY A 7 -11.26 -8.36 -2.34
C GLY A 7 -12.43 -8.69 -1.40
N THR A 8 -12.23 -9.57 -0.43
CA THR A 8 -13.25 -10.01 0.54
C THR A 8 -13.19 -9.24 1.86
N PHE A 9 -12.22 -8.34 2.02
CA PHE A 9 -12.14 -7.45 3.18
C PHE A 9 -13.34 -6.48 3.18
N ALA A 10 -14.17 -6.56 4.22
CA ALA A 10 -15.30 -5.66 4.40
C ALA A 10 -14.87 -4.36 5.10
N ILE A 11 -14.93 -3.24 4.37
CA ILE A 11 -14.81 -1.89 4.92
C ILE A 11 -16.17 -1.50 5.52
N MET A 12 -16.17 -1.06 6.78
CA MET A 12 -17.37 -0.70 7.51
C MET A 12 -17.60 0.82 7.52
N PRO A 13 -18.84 1.31 7.68
CA PRO A 13 -19.14 2.75 7.70
C PRO A 13 -18.40 3.55 8.78
N ASN A 14 -17.98 2.90 9.87
CA ASN A 14 -17.26 3.53 10.98
C ASN A 14 -15.74 3.41 10.86
N ASP A 15 -15.22 2.82 9.78
CA ASP A 15 -13.79 2.83 9.50
C ASP A 15 -13.43 4.20 8.91
N GLU A 16 -12.68 5.01 9.65
CA GLU A 16 -12.26 6.35 9.22
C GLU A 16 -11.24 6.29 8.08
N ASP A 17 -10.34 5.32 8.16
CA ASP A 17 -9.23 5.12 7.24
C ASP A 17 -8.82 3.64 7.18
N ILE A 18 -7.79 3.35 6.38
CA ILE A 18 -7.25 1.99 6.23
C ILE A 18 -6.67 1.43 7.53
N HIS A 19 -6.21 2.30 8.43
CA HIS A 19 -5.59 1.87 9.68
C HIS A 19 -6.65 1.41 10.67
N THR A 20 -7.67 2.22 10.89
CA THR A 20 -8.85 1.90 11.71
C THR A 20 -9.59 0.67 11.19
N ALA A 21 -9.72 0.51 9.86
CA ALA A 21 -10.28 -0.70 9.26
C ALA A 21 -9.48 -1.96 9.62
N ASN A 22 -8.15 -1.92 9.45
CA ASN A 22 -7.29 -3.06 9.76
C ASN A 22 -7.23 -3.35 11.28
N GLU A 23 -7.29 -2.32 12.12
CA GLU A 23 -7.34 -2.43 13.57
C GLU A 23 -8.61 -3.10 14.06
N ARG A 24 -9.76 -2.65 13.54
CA ARG A 24 -11.06 -3.29 13.79
C ARG A 24 -11.00 -4.75 13.39
N ARG A 25 -10.56 -5.04 12.16
CA ARG A 25 -10.50 -6.42 11.65
C ARG A 25 -9.57 -7.29 12.49
N LEU A 26 -8.42 -6.75 12.91
CA LEU A 26 -7.52 -7.47 13.82
C LEU A 26 -8.23 -7.79 15.15
N GLY A 27 -8.94 -6.83 15.73
CA GLY A 27 -9.73 -7.02 16.95
C GLY A 27 -10.81 -8.10 16.83
N GLU A 28 -11.42 -8.26 15.66
CA GLU A 28 -12.38 -9.35 15.38
C GLU A 28 -11.71 -10.73 15.31
N VAL A 29 -10.46 -10.80 14.83
CA VAL A 29 -9.74 -12.06 14.65
C VAL A 29 -9.08 -12.53 15.94
N ILE A 30 -8.49 -11.63 16.74
CA ILE A 30 -7.68 -12.00 17.91
C ILE A 30 -8.21 -11.45 19.26
N GLY A 31 -9.37 -10.80 19.24
CA GLY A 31 -9.96 -10.13 20.40
C GLY A 31 -9.46 -8.69 20.59
N LYS A 32 -10.36 -7.81 21.04
CA LYS A 32 -10.11 -6.36 21.16
C LYS A 32 -8.96 -6.01 22.11
N ASP A 33 -8.88 -6.66 23.26
CA ASP A 33 -7.85 -6.36 24.28
C ASP A 33 -6.44 -6.69 23.78
N THR A 34 -6.30 -7.77 23.00
CA THR A 34 -5.03 -8.16 22.40
C THR A 34 -4.66 -7.24 21.25
N ALA A 35 -5.62 -6.94 20.36
CA ALA A 35 -5.40 -6.05 19.21
C ALA A 35 -5.05 -4.62 19.62
N GLY A 36 -5.67 -4.08 20.69
CA GLY A 36 -5.40 -2.74 21.18
C GLY A 36 -3.95 -2.50 21.60
N LYS A 37 -3.23 -3.56 21.99
CA LYS A 37 -1.80 -3.49 22.34
C LYS A 37 -0.90 -3.19 21.15
N LEU A 38 -1.36 -3.44 19.91
CA LEU A 38 -0.59 -3.14 18.69
C LEU A 38 -0.26 -1.65 18.55
N HIS A 39 -1.13 -0.77 19.07
CA HIS A 39 -0.99 0.68 18.98
C HIS A 39 -0.20 1.29 20.13
N THR A 40 0.11 0.50 21.16
CA THR A 40 0.88 1.00 22.30
C THR A 40 2.26 1.46 21.84
N GLY A 41 2.57 2.73 22.08
CA GLY A 41 3.84 3.35 21.67
C GLY A 41 3.95 3.72 20.19
N ARG A 42 2.83 3.76 19.44
CA ARG A 42 2.82 4.19 18.02
C ARG A 42 2.03 5.48 17.84
N SER A 43 2.58 6.39 17.04
CA SER A 43 1.88 7.59 16.58
C SER A 43 1.25 7.34 15.21
N ARG A 44 -0.02 7.77 15.02
CA ARG A 44 -0.70 7.68 13.72
C ARG A 44 0.03 8.47 12.64
N ASN A 45 0.56 9.66 12.97
CA ASN A 45 1.26 10.50 12.00
C ASN A 45 2.53 9.83 11.47
N GLU A 46 3.30 9.20 12.36
CA GLU A 46 4.52 8.48 11.96
C GLU A 46 4.19 7.24 11.12
N GLN A 47 3.10 6.54 11.47
CA GLN A 47 2.62 5.39 10.70
C GLN A 47 2.22 5.80 9.27
N VAL A 48 1.41 6.86 9.12
CA VAL A 48 0.97 7.38 7.81
C VAL A 48 2.18 7.77 6.95
N VAL A 49 3.16 8.47 7.53
CA VAL A 49 4.38 8.87 6.80
C VAL A 49 5.19 7.66 6.36
N CYS A 50 5.34 6.65 7.24
CA CYS A 50 6.04 5.42 6.91
C CYS A 50 5.36 4.66 5.76
N ASP A 51 4.05 4.45 5.86
CA ASP A 51 3.26 3.72 4.87
C ASP A 51 3.31 4.42 3.51
N MET A 52 3.16 5.74 3.49
CA MET A 52 3.25 6.53 2.25
C MET A 52 4.63 6.43 1.60
N ARG A 53 5.72 6.47 2.39
CA ARG A 53 7.09 6.31 1.87
C ARG A 53 7.32 4.93 1.29
N MET A 54 6.81 3.88 1.94
CA MET A 54 6.91 2.51 1.43
C MET A 54 6.17 2.37 0.10
N TRP A 55 4.93 2.84 0.03
CA TRP A 55 4.13 2.81 -1.19
C TRP A 55 4.77 3.61 -2.34
N LEU A 56 5.22 4.84 -2.05
CA LEU A 56 5.89 5.68 -3.05
C LEU A 56 7.16 5.03 -3.59
N ARG A 57 7.98 4.41 -2.75
CA ARG A 57 9.20 3.73 -3.18
C ARG A 57 8.90 2.62 -4.19
N ASP A 58 7.87 1.84 -3.94
CA ASP A 58 7.50 0.74 -4.83
C ASP A 58 6.89 1.28 -6.14
N ARG A 59 6.06 2.33 -6.07
CA ARG A 59 5.52 2.99 -7.26
C ARG A 59 6.59 3.67 -8.12
N ILE A 60 7.61 4.27 -7.50
CA ILE A 60 8.75 4.87 -8.22
C ILE A 60 9.49 3.80 -9.04
N ARG A 61 9.71 2.61 -8.48
CA ARG A 61 10.36 1.50 -9.19
C ARG A 61 9.54 1.03 -10.39
N GLU A 62 8.21 0.96 -10.25
CA GLU A 62 7.32 0.64 -11.37
C GLU A 62 7.45 1.68 -12.49
N ILE A 63 7.36 2.98 -12.16
CA ILE A 63 7.47 4.08 -13.12
C ILE A 63 8.84 4.08 -13.81
N ASP A 64 9.93 3.87 -13.06
CA ASP A 64 11.29 3.80 -13.60
C ASP A 64 11.41 2.68 -14.65
N SER A 65 10.88 1.49 -14.34
CA SER A 65 10.88 0.38 -15.31
C SER A 65 10.09 0.69 -16.58
N GLN A 66 8.96 1.38 -16.45
CA GLN A 66 8.12 1.79 -17.58
C GLN A 66 8.80 2.87 -18.42
N LEU A 67 9.49 3.81 -17.79
CA LEU A 67 10.25 4.85 -18.46
C LEU A 67 11.39 4.24 -19.28
N VAL A 68 12.15 3.31 -18.71
CA VAL A 68 13.21 2.59 -19.43
C VAL A 68 12.63 1.85 -20.64
N ALA A 69 11.53 1.11 -20.46
CA ALA A 69 10.88 0.40 -21.55
C ALA A 69 10.40 1.35 -22.66
N PHE A 70 9.84 2.49 -22.29
CA PHE A 70 9.39 3.50 -23.24
C PHE A 70 10.57 4.09 -24.03
N LEU A 71 11.66 4.46 -23.35
CA LEU A 71 12.88 4.98 -24.00
C LEU A 71 13.46 3.95 -24.98
N GLN A 72 13.48 2.66 -24.62
CA GLN A 72 13.92 1.60 -25.53
C GLN A 72 13.06 1.49 -26.80
N VAL A 73 11.75 1.73 -26.70
CA VAL A 73 10.87 1.76 -27.89
C VAL A 73 11.21 2.95 -28.77
N LEU A 74 11.43 4.12 -28.18
CA LEU A 74 11.79 5.33 -28.92
C LEU A 74 13.13 5.17 -29.65
N THR A 75 14.16 4.63 -29.00
CA THR A 75 15.48 4.45 -29.62
C THR A 75 15.41 3.46 -30.78
N LYS A 76 14.72 2.32 -30.59
CA LYS A 76 14.51 1.33 -31.67
C LYS A 76 13.77 1.92 -32.85
N ARG A 77 12.77 2.78 -32.60
CA ARG A 77 12.02 3.43 -33.68
C ARG A 77 12.90 4.41 -34.45
N ALA A 78 13.71 5.21 -33.75
CA ALA A 78 14.65 6.14 -34.36
C ALA A 78 15.69 5.42 -35.23
N GLU A 79 16.26 4.32 -34.75
CA GLU A 79 17.21 3.48 -35.51
C GLU A 79 16.60 2.90 -36.79
N ALA A 80 15.30 2.55 -36.77
CA ALA A 80 14.61 1.98 -37.93
C ALA A 80 14.23 3.01 -39.00
N GLU A 81 14.19 4.31 -38.65
CA GLU A 81 13.88 5.40 -39.58
C GLU A 81 15.14 6.14 -40.10
N MET A 82 16.32 5.79 -39.60
CA MET A 82 17.61 6.20 -40.16
C MET A 82 17.96 5.39 -41.42
#